data_AF-A0A957WTQ3-F1
#
_entry.id   AF-A0A957WTQ3-F1
#
_cell.length_a   1.000
_cell.length_b   1.000
_cell.length_c   1.000
_cell.angle_alpha   90.00
_cell.angle_beta   90.00
_cell.angle_gamma   90.00
#
_symmetry.space_group_name_H-M   'P 1'
#
loop_
_entity.id
_entity.type
_entity.pdbx_description
1 polymer ?
#
loop_
_entity_poly.entity_id
_entity_poly.type
_entity_poly.pdbx_seq_one_letter_code
_entity_poly.pdbx_strand_id
1 'polypeptide(L)'
;HPLYHFFATLLGIRPTAFGFDEVEIAPMPGHLTHLSGEMVHPRGRITADLHFDGENVHGTISLPDGLQGTFRYAGKNVDLQPGAQSIEL
;
A
#
# COMPACT_ATOMS: atom_id res chain seq x y z
N HIS A 1 6.36 -6.11 -19.22
CA HIS A 1 5.96 -4.68 -19.20
C HIS A 1 5.61 -4.31 -17.77
N PRO A 2 6.40 -3.48 -17.06
CA PRO A 2 5.94 -2.92 -15.80
C PRO A 2 4.86 -1.88 -16.13
N LEU A 3 3.61 -2.21 -15.81
CA LEU A 3 2.48 -1.30 -15.93
C LEU A 3 2.66 -0.21 -14.88
N TYR A 4 3.22 0.92 -15.28
CA TYR A 4 3.14 2.15 -14.51
C TYR A 4 1.79 2.80 -14.80
N HIS A 5 1.14 3.30 -13.74
CA HIS A 5 -0.06 4.14 -13.69
C HIS A 5 -1.36 3.47 -13.17
N PHE A 6 -1.79 3.98 -12.00
CA PHE A 6 -3.13 3.93 -11.41
C PHE A 6 -3.69 2.58 -10.97
N PHE A 7 -3.05 1.99 -9.95
CA PHE A 7 -3.52 0.78 -9.28
C PHE A 7 -4.02 0.99 -7.85
N ALA A 8 -4.51 2.19 -7.47
CA ALA A 8 -5.11 2.38 -6.15
C ALA A 8 -6.19 1.31 -5.85
N THR A 9 -6.94 0.88 -6.87
CA THR A 9 -7.92 -0.21 -6.78
C THR A 9 -7.27 -1.58 -6.56
N LEU A 10 -6.15 -1.92 -7.23
CA LEU A 10 -5.48 -3.20 -7.05
C LEU A 10 -4.63 -3.26 -5.77
N LEU A 11 -4.12 -2.11 -5.32
CA LEU A 11 -3.50 -1.94 -4.00
C LEU A 11 -4.55 -1.96 -2.87
N GLY A 12 -5.83 -1.83 -3.21
CA GLY A 12 -6.94 -1.87 -2.26
C GLY A 12 -6.87 -0.76 -1.21
N ILE A 13 -6.37 0.43 -1.58
CA ILE A 13 -6.19 1.53 -0.62
C ILE A 13 -7.57 2.09 -0.23
N ARG A 14 -7.92 2.02 1.06
CA ARG A 14 -9.21 2.45 1.60
C ARG A 14 -9.03 3.32 2.84
N PRO A 15 -9.70 4.48 2.95
CA PRO A 15 -9.75 5.21 4.21
C PRO A 15 -10.59 4.41 5.23
N THR A 16 -10.07 4.19 6.43
CA THR A 16 -10.75 3.38 7.47
C THR A 16 -11.50 4.22 8.52
N ALA A 17 -11.30 5.54 8.55
CA ALA A 17 -11.91 6.44 9.53
C ALA A 17 -12.54 7.71 8.92
N PHE A 18 -13.63 8.17 9.52
CA PHE A 18 -14.14 9.54 9.31
C PHE A 18 -13.08 10.53 9.81
N GLY A 19 -12.42 11.23 8.88
CA GLY A 19 -11.33 12.17 9.21
C GLY A 19 -10.05 11.99 8.39
N PHE A 20 -9.95 10.91 7.59
CA PHE A 20 -8.78 10.62 6.76
C PHE A 20 -7.47 10.46 7.58
N ASP A 21 -7.59 9.98 8.82
CA ASP A 21 -6.46 9.79 9.73
C ASP A 21 -5.77 8.43 9.57
N GLU A 22 -6.44 7.47 8.93
CA GLU A 22 -5.94 6.11 8.76
C GLU A 22 -6.34 5.52 7.41
N VAL A 23 -5.43 4.74 6.81
CA VAL A 23 -5.66 3.98 5.57
C VAL A 23 -5.39 2.49 5.73
N GLU A 24 -6.22 1.65 5.12
CA GLU A 24 -5.91 0.24 4.88
C GLU A 24 -5.32 0.09 3.47
N ILE A 25 -4.23 -0.65 3.34
CA ILE A 25 -3.62 -1.05 2.07
C ILE A 25 -3.69 -2.58 1.98
N ALA A 26 -4.62 -3.10 1.19
CA ALA A 26 -4.88 -4.53 1.04
C ALA A 26 -4.75 -4.95 -0.44
N PRO A 27 -3.52 -5.21 -0.94
CA PRO A 27 -3.31 -5.50 -2.35
C PRO A 27 -3.90 -6.85 -2.76
N MET A 28 -4.49 -6.88 -3.96
CA MET A 28 -5.03 -8.08 -4.61
C MET A 28 -4.27 -8.34 -5.93
N PRO A 29 -3.01 -8.83 -5.88
CA PRO A 29 -2.16 -8.96 -7.06
C PRO A 29 -2.60 -10.03 -8.05
N GLY A 30 -3.39 -11.03 -7.64
CA GLY A 30 -3.79 -12.13 -8.50
C GLY A 30 -2.56 -12.91 -9.00
N HIS A 31 -2.27 -12.83 -10.29
CA HIS A 31 -1.10 -13.45 -10.93
C HIS A 31 0.07 -12.47 -11.15
N LEU A 32 -0.05 -11.23 -10.68
CA LEU A 32 0.99 -10.21 -10.84
C LEU A 32 2.10 -10.41 -9.81
N THR A 33 3.35 -10.34 -10.28
CA THR A 33 4.55 -10.43 -9.42
C THR A 33 5.05 -9.06 -8.95
N HIS A 34 4.48 -7.98 -9.47
CA HIS A 34 4.84 -6.60 -9.12
C HIS A 34 3.62 -5.69 -9.25
N LEU A 35 3.41 -4.84 -8.24
CA LEU A 35 2.45 -3.74 -8.25
C LEU A 35 3.15 -2.47 -7.77
N SER A 36 3.06 -1.42 -8.57
CA SER A 36 3.47 -0.08 -8.16
C SER A 36 2.34 0.92 -8.39
N GLY A 37 2.23 1.91 -7.51
CA GLY A 37 1.16 2.89 -7.60
C GLY A 37 1.35 4.09 -6.70
N GLU A 38 0.70 5.17 -7.08
CA GLU A 38 0.55 6.35 -6.26
C GLU A 38 -0.92 6.75 -6.15
N MET A 39 -1.31 7.28 -4.99
CA MET A 39 -2.62 7.88 -4.76
C MET A 39 -2.43 9.27 -4.15
N VAL A 40 -3.14 10.25 -4.71
CA VAL A 40 -3.19 11.60 -4.13
C VAL A 40 -4.20 11.59 -2.98
N HIS A 41 -3.72 11.89 -1.79
CA HIS A 41 -4.52 12.07 -0.59
C HIS A 41 -4.50 13.56 -0.18
N PRO A 42 -5.53 14.10 0.51
CA PRO A 42 -5.52 15.50 0.94
C PRO A 42 -4.32 15.90 1.80
N ARG A 43 -3.69 14.93 2.50
CA ARG A 43 -2.48 15.15 3.31
C ARG A 43 -1.15 14.98 2.56
N GLY A 44 -1.19 14.49 1.32
CA GLY A 44 0.02 14.23 0.52
C GLY A 44 -0.12 12.98 -0.34
N ARG A 45 0.99 12.51 -0.92
CA ARG A 45 0.99 11.30 -1.76
C ARG A 45 1.20 10.05 -0.92
N ILE A 46 0.42 9.02 -1.21
CA ILE A 46 0.69 7.65 -0.78
C ILE A 46 1.32 6.93 -1.96
N THR A 47 2.47 6.30 -1.76
CA THR A 47 3.14 5.49 -2.79
C THR A 47 3.37 4.08 -2.30
N ALA A 48 3.28 3.11 -3.21
CA ALA A 48 3.63 1.73 -2.94
C ALA A 48 4.34 1.13 -4.15
N ASP A 49 5.39 0.38 -3.89
CA ASP A 49 6.10 -0.46 -4.86
C ASP A 49 6.34 -1.81 -4.20
N LEU A 50 5.64 -2.84 -4.67
CA LEU A 50 5.50 -4.13 -3.99
C LEU A 50 5.74 -5.26 -4.97
N HIS A 51 6.57 -6.21 -4.57
CA HIS A 51 6.85 -7.45 -5.27
C HIS A 51 6.20 -8.62 -4.52
N PHE A 52 5.55 -9.49 -5.27
CA PHE A 52 4.81 -10.64 -4.72
C PHE A 52 5.41 -11.94 -5.22
N ASP A 53 5.64 -12.87 -4.30
CA ASP A 53 6.08 -14.24 -4.56
C ASP A 53 5.21 -15.22 -3.75
N GLY A 54 4.09 -15.61 -4.34
CA GLY A 54 3.09 -16.46 -3.69
C GLY A 54 2.41 -15.75 -2.53
N GLU A 55 2.69 -16.18 -1.30
CA GLU A 55 2.17 -15.59 -0.07
C GLU A 55 3.14 -14.57 0.56
N ASN A 56 4.33 -14.40 -0.04
CA ASN A 56 5.30 -13.43 0.42
C ASN A 56 5.17 -12.12 -0.36
N VAL A 57 5.43 -11.01 0.32
CA VAL A 57 5.48 -9.68 -0.27
C VAL A 57 6.63 -8.88 0.31
N HIS A 58 7.36 -8.22 -0.56
CA HIS A 58 8.38 -7.26 -0.15
C HIS A 58 8.29 -5.98 -0.97
N GLY A 59 8.75 -4.87 -0.39
CA GLY A 59 8.77 -3.61 -1.11
C GLY A 59 8.82 -2.40 -0.20
N THR A 60 8.38 -1.26 -0.73
CA THR A 60 8.36 0.02 -0.01
C THR A 60 6.98 0.66 -0.10
N ILE A 61 6.51 1.17 1.02
CA ILE A 61 5.30 2.00 1.12
C ILE A 61 5.69 3.34 1.74
N SER A 62 5.19 4.43 1.18
CA SER A 62 5.32 5.76 1.79
C SER A 62 3.95 6.35 2.08
N LEU A 63 3.75 6.80 3.32
CA LEU A 63 2.58 7.54 3.75
C LEU A 63 2.95 9.01 3.99
N PRO A 64 2.03 9.96 3.73
CA PRO A 64 2.23 11.36 4.09
C PRO A 64 2.25 11.57 5.60
N ASP A 65 2.82 12.70 6.03
CA ASP A 65 2.89 13.07 7.44
C ASP A 65 1.50 13.10 8.11
N GLY A 66 1.43 12.54 9.32
CA GLY A 66 0.19 12.46 10.08
C GLY A 66 -0.84 11.49 9.50
N LEU A 67 -0.47 10.61 8.56
CA LEU A 67 -1.29 9.48 8.13
C LEU A 67 -0.67 8.17 8.61
N GLN A 68 -1.43 7.42 9.38
CA GLN A 68 -1.09 6.05 9.74
C GLN A 68 -1.89 5.08 8.86
N GLY A 69 -1.56 3.79 8.93
CA GLY A 69 -2.35 2.80 8.22
C GLY A 69 -2.04 1.38 8.62
N THR A 70 -2.72 0.45 7.96
CA THR A 70 -2.48 -0.98 8.10
C THR A 70 -2.28 -1.58 6.71
N PHE A 71 -1.16 -2.26 6.51
CA PHE A 71 -0.94 -3.11 5.35
C PHE A 71 -1.42 -4.54 5.63
N ARG A 72 -2.19 -5.14 4.72
CA ARG A 72 -2.76 -6.47 4.90
C ARG A 72 -2.53 -7.35 3.68
N TYR A 73 -1.85 -8.48 3.87
CA TYR A 73 -1.59 -9.43 2.78
C TYR A 73 -1.46 -10.86 3.31
N ALA A 74 -2.03 -11.84 2.59
CA ALA A 74 -1.95 -13.27 2.93
C ALA A 74 -2.28 -13.60 4.41
N GLY A 75 -3.24 -12.89 5.02
CA GLY A 75 -3.63 -13.06 6.42
C GLY A 75 -2.70 -12.41 7.46
N LYS A 76 -1.61 -11.76 7.02
CA LYS A 76 -0.69 -10.97 7.85
C LYS A 76 -1.07 -9.49 7.81
N ASN A 77 -0.81 -8.79 8.92
CA ASN A 77 -1.04 -7.35 9.04
C ASN A 77 0.25 -6.66 9.53
N VAL A 78 0.54 -5.47 9.01
CA VAL A 78 1.64 -4.60 9.45
C VAL A 78 1.12 -3.18 9.63
N ASP A 79 1.40 -2.59 10.79
CA ASP A 79 1.09 -1.19 11.04
C ASP A 79 2.06 -0.31 10.27
N LEU A 80 1.51 0.64 9.52
CA LEU A 80 2.24 1.59 8.70
C LEU A 80 2.34 2.93 9.42
N GLN A 81 3.56 3.44 9.49
CA GLN A 81 3.85 4.78 10.01
C GLN A 81 3.98 5.81 8.88
N PRO A 82 3.82 7.12 9.18
CA PRO A 82 4.16 8.18 8.25
C PRO A 82 5.61 8.06 7.74
N GLY A 83 5.84 8.47 6.49
CA GLY A 83 7.13 8.36 5.82
C GLY A 83 7.30 7.07 5.03
N ALA A 84 8.49 6.90 4.45
CA ALA A 84 8.86 5.72 3.68
C ALA A 84 9.31 4.58 4.60
N GLN A 85 8.74 3.40 4.41
CA GLN A 85 9.08 2.18 5.16
C GLN A 85 9.11 0.96 4.24
N SER A 86 9.96 -0.01 4.58
CA SER A 86 10.01 -1.28 3.87
C SER A 86 9.07 -2.30 4.51
N ILE A 87 8.40 -3.07 3.67
CA ILE A 87 7.55 -4.19 4.07
C ILE A 87 8.23 -5.47 3.62
N GLU A 88 8.23 -6.47 4.50
CA GLU A 88 8.70 -7.83 4.22
C GLU A 88 7.82 -8.78 5.02
N LEU A 89 6.97 -9.53 4.31
CA LEU A 89 5.99 -10.45 4.85
C LEU A 89 6.00 -11.77 4.08
#